data_AF-A0A2P2MUK6-F1
#
_entry.id   AF-A0A2P2MUK6-F1
#
_cell.length_a   1.000
_cell.length_b   1.000
_cell.length_c   1.000
_cell.angle_alpha   90.00
_cell.angle_beta   90.00
_cell.angle_gamma   90.00
#
_symmetry.space_group_name_H-M   'P 1'
#
loop_
_entity.id
_entity.type
_entity.pdbx_description
1 polymer ?
#
loop_
_entity_poly.entity_id
_entity_poly.type
_entity_poly.pdbx_seq_one_letter_code
_entity_poly.pdbx_strand_id
1 'polypeptide(L)'
;MKGSRRIVIGYDEGTIMVKIGREEPVASMDNSGKIIWAKHNEIQTVNIKSVGADFEVTDGERLPLAVKELGSCDLYPQSLKHNPNGRFVVVCGDGEYIIYTALAWRNRSFGSALEFVWSLDGEYAVRESTSRIKLFSKNFQEKRSVRPTFSTEHIYGGTLLAMCSNDFICFYDWAECRLIRRIDVTVKNLYWADSGDLVAIASDASFYILKYNRDVVSSYLYSGRPVDEQGVEDAFELLHETNERVRTGLWVGDCFIYNNSSWRLNYCVGGEVTTMYHLDRPMYLLGYLASQSRVYLIDKEFTVMGFTLHLSLIEFKTLVMRGDLEKANEVLPLIPKEHHDSVAHFLESRGMVEDALEVATDPDYRFELAIQLGRLEVAKVCLSHGTAGQAYS
;
A
#
# COMPACT_ATOMS: atom_id res chain seq x y z
N MET A 1 -14.19 24.63 -13.55
CA MET A 1 -13.91 23.39 -12.80
C MET A 1 -15.20 22.60 -12.57
N LYS A 2 -15.61 21.73 -13.51
CA LYS A 2 -16.68 20.76 -13.21
C LYS A 2 -16.10 19.67 -12.31
N GLY A 3 -16.74 19.37 -11.19
CA GLY A 3 -16.33 18.29 -10.27
C GLY A 3 -15.23 18.63 -9.25
N SER A 4 -14.93 19.92 -9.03
CA SER A 4 -14.16 20.34 -7.85
C SER A 4 -15.10 20.46 -6.65
N ARG A 5 -14.71 19.86 -5.53
CA ARG A 5 -15.43 19.96 -4.24
C ARG A 5 -14.92 21.09 -3.36
N ARG A 6 -14.17 22.03 -3.93
CA ARG A 6 -13.57 23.16 -3.20
C ARG A 6 -14.40 24.40 -3.50
N ILE A 7 -15.00 24.95 -2.46
CA ILE A 7 -15.63 26.26 -2.47
C ILE A 7 -14.62 27.25 -1.94
N VAL A 8 -14.36 28.30 -2.71
CA VAL A 8 -13.49 29.40 -2.29
C VAL A 8 -14.37 30.62 -2.07
N ILE A 9 -14.31 31.18 -0.87
CA ILE A 9 -15.09 32.34 -0.44
C ILE A 9 -14.09 33.48 -0.22
N GLY A 10 -14.13 34.49 -1.09
CA GLY A 10 -13.43 35.76 -0.87
C GLY A 10 -14.29 36.71 -0.05
N TYR A 11 -13.68 37.41 0.88
CA TYR A 11 -14.28 38.49 1.68
C TYR A 11 -13.23 39.55 1.96
N ASP A 12 -13.63 40.67 2.56
CA ASP A 12 -12.80 41.88 2.65
C ASP A 12 -11.43 41.67 3.34
N GLU A 13 -11.34 40.71 4.26
CA GLU A 13 -10.09 40.41 5.00
C GLU A 13 -9.32 39.20 4.45
N GLY A 14 -9.79 38.55 3.38
CA GLY A 14 -9.03 37.48 2.75
C GLY A 14 -9.88 36.44 2.03
N THR A 15 -9.35 35.21 1.96
CA THR A 15 -9.97 34.11 1.23
C THR A 15 -10.02 32.86 2.09
N ILE A 16 -11.19 32.22 2.19
CA ILE A 16 -11.38 30.92 2.82
C ILE A 16 -11.62 29.87 1.73
N MET A 17 -10.97 28.70 1.85
CA MET A 17 -11.26 27.54 1.01
C MET A 17 -11.89 26.43 1.85
N VAL A 18 -13.13 26.05 1.53
CA VAL A 18 -13.86 24.94 2.13
C VAL A 18 -13.88 23.76 1.16
N LYS A 19 -13.41 22.59 1.59
CA LYS A 19 -13.53 21.35 0.82
C LYS A 19 -14.76 20.56 1.30
N ILE A 20 -15.74 20.35 0.44
CA ILE A 20 -17.00 19.67 0.74
C ILE A 20 -16.92 18.20 0.33
N GLY A 21 -16.81 17.30 1.30
CA GLY A 21 -16.77 15.85 1.05
C GLY A 21 -15.38 15.33 0.63
N ARG A 22 -15.27 13.99 0.54
CA ARG A 22 -14.00 13.29 0.31
C ARG A 22 -13.66 13.09 -1.17
N GLU A 23 -12.44 13.47 -1.57
CA GLU A 23 -11.95 13.17 -2.93
C GLU A 23 -11.60 11.68 -3.13
N GLU A 24 -11.39 10.94 -2.05
CA GLU A 24 -11.13 9.49 -2.08
C GLU A 24 -12.45 8.73 -2.26
N PRO A 25 -12.55 7.83 -3.25
CA PRO A 25 -13.72 7.00 -3.45
C PRO A 25 -13.84 5.99 -2.31
N VAL A 26 -15.08 5.77 -1.85
CA VAL A 26 -15.38 4.78 -0.81
C VAL A 26 -15.42 3.41 -1.47
N ALA A 27 -14.25 2.77 -1.59
CA ALA A 27 -14.07 1.53 -2.31
C ALA A 27 -13.07 0.60 -1.62
N SER A 28 -13.23 -0.70 -1.85
CA SER A 28 -12.30 -1.73 -1.42
C SER A 28 -12.29 -2.88 -2.40
N MET A 29 -11.13 -3.51 -2.54
CA MET A 29 -10.91 -4.69 -3.36
C MET A 29 -10.47 -5.85 -2.47
N ASP A 30 -10.96 -7.05 -2.75
CA ASP A 30 -10.46 -8.28 -2.13
C ASP A 30 -9.30 -8.90 -2.94
N ASN A 31 -8.62 -9.88 -2.35
CA ASN A 31 -7.51 -10.59 -3.00
C ASN A 31 -7.94 -11.42 -4.22
N SER A 32 -9.25 -11.58 -4.45
CA SER A 32 -9.80 -12.30 -5.61
C SER A 32 -10.00 -11.39 -6.82
N GLY A 33 -9.92 -10.07 -6.65
CA GLY A 33 -10.17 -9.07 -7.69
C GLY A 33 -11.60 -8.55 -7.72
N LYS A 34 -12.40 -8.85 -6.70
CA LYS A 34 -13.73 -8.28 -6.53
C LYS A 34 -13.59 -6.91 -5.88
N ILE A 35 -14.13 -5.89 -6.53
CA ILE A 35 -14.20 -4.53 -6.01
C ILE A 35 -15.64 -4.26 -5.59
N ILE A 36 -15.79 -3.64 -4.43
CA ILE A 36 -17.06 -3.09 -3.96
C ILE A 36 -16.84 -1.62 -3.66
N TRP A 37 -17.75 -0.77 -4.12
CA TRP A 37 -17.73 0.65 -3.81
C TRP A 37 -19.12 1.18 -3.50
N ALA A 38 -19.14 2.30 -2.79
CA ALA A 38 -20.34 3.04 -2.46
C ALA A 38 -20.43 4.32 -3.31
N LYS A 39 -21.55 4.50 -4.00
CA LYS A 39 -21.91 5.74 -4.69
C LYS A 39 -23.13 6.33 -4.00
N HIS A 40 -22.89 7.27 -3.09
CA HIS A 40 -23.89 7.65 -2.07
C HIS A 40 -24.28 6.39 -1.28
N ASN A 41 -25.57 6.07 -1.18
CA ASN A 41 -26.06 4.90 -0.44
C ASN A 41 -26.18 3.65 -1.33
N GLU A 42 -25.93 3.76 -2.64
CA GLU A 42 -25.95 2.62 -3.56
C GLU A 42 -24.62 1.89 -3.51
N ILE A 43 -24.69 0.56 -3.34
CA ILE A 43 -23.53 -0.31 -3.29
C ILE A 43 -23.46 -1.07 -4.60
N GLN A 44 -22.31 -0.96 -5.24
CA GLN A 44 -22.04 -1.58 -6.52
C GLN A 44 -20.82 -2.48 -6.41
N THR A 45 -20.76 -3.48 -7.28
CA THR A 45 -19.64 -4.40 -7.36
C THR A 45 -19.23 -4.65 -8.81
N VAL A 46 -17.93 -4.84 -8.97
CA VAL A 46 -17.30 -5.29 -10.21
C VAL A 46 -16.29 -6.38 -9.89
N ASN A 47 -15.94 -7.19 -10.89
CA ASN A 47 -14.90 -8.19 -10.75
C ASN A 47 -13.88 -7.99 -11.86
N ILE A 48 -12.62 -7.74 -11.51
CA ILE A 48 -11.53 -7.54 -12.48
C ILE A 48 -11.35 -8.76 -13.38
N LYS A 49 -11.54 -9.98 -12.84
CA LYS A 49 -11.44 -11.23 -13.61
C LYS A 49 -12.54 -11.41 -14.65
N SER A 50 -13.58 -10.56 -14.64
CA SER A 50 -14.61 -10.60 -15.69
C SER A 50 -14.16 -9.96 -17.00
N VAL A 51 -13.10 -9.14 -16.96
CA VAL A 51 -12.39 -8.71 -18.16
C VAL A 51 -11.63 -9.95 -18.65
N GLY A 52 -12.11 -10.53 -19.76
CA GLY A 52 -11.61 -11.82 -20.28
C GLY A 52 -10.10 -11.83 -20.49
N ALA A 53 -9.49 -13.02 -20.44
CA ALA A 53 -8.05 -13.22 -20.59
C ALA A 53 -7.49 -12.71 -21.94
N ASP A 54 -8.36 -12.56 -22.94
CA ASP A 54 -8.01 -12.10 -24.29
C ASP A 54 -8.01 -10.56 -24.45
N PHE A 55 -8.37 -9.81 -23.40
CA PHE A 55 -8.28 -8.35 -23.43
C PHE A 55 -6.85 -7.93 -23.05
N GLU A 56 -6.05 -7.52 -24.04
CA GLU A 56 -4.77 -6.85 -23.81
C GLU A 56 -5.04 -5.53 -23.06
N VAL A 57 -4.89 -5.55 -21.74
CA VAL A 57 -4.99 -4.35 -20.92
C VAL A 57 -3.72 -3.54 -21.12
N THR A 58 -3.79 -2.43 -21.84
CA THR A 58 -2.68 -1.48 -21.85
C THR A 58 -2.57 -0.79 -20.49
N ASP A 59 -1.35 -0.57 -20.02
CA ASP A 59 -1.13 0.12 -18.75
C ASP A 59 -1.69 1.54 -18.77
N GLY A 60 -2.44 1.89 -17.73
CA GLY A 60 -3.08 3.20 -17.62
C GLY A 60 -4.38 3.36 -18.42
N GLU A 61 -4.86 2.33 -19.10
CA GLU A 61 -6.18 2.36 -19.74
C GLU A 61 -7.31 1.96 -18.78
N ARG A 62 -8.51 2.48 -19.09
CA ARG A 62 -9.72 2.17 -18.34
C ARG A 62 -10.13 0.72 -18.58
N LEU A 63 -10.33 -0.04 -17.50
CA LEU A 63 -10.91 -1.37 -17.60
C LEU A 63 -12.43 -1.32 -17.91
N PRO A 64 -12.91 -2.08 -18.91
CA PRO A 64 -14.33 -2.16 -19.26
C PRO A 64 -15.08 -3.10 -18.29
N LEU A 65 -15.23 -2.67 -17.03
CA LEU A 65 -15.86 -3.48 -15.98
C LEU A 65 -17.39 -3.41 -16.03
N ALA A 66 -18.04 -4.58 -15.99
CA ALA A 66 -19.50 -4.68 -15.87
C ALA A 66 -19.95 -4.41 -14.44
N VAL A 67 -20.49 -3.21 -14.21
CA VAL A 67 -21.01 -2.77 -12.91
C VAL A 67 -22.31 -3.51 -12.59
N LYS A 68 -22.39 -4.10 -11.40
CA LYS A 68 -23.59 -4.75 -10.86
C LYS A 68 -24.02 -4.06 -9.58
N GLU A 69 -25.32 -3.88 -9.42
CA GLU A 69 -25.89 -3.42 -8.15
C GLU A 69 -25.89 -4.56 -7.14
N LEU A 70 -25.40 -4.29 -5.94
CA LEU A 70 -25.26 -5.26 -4.87
C LEU A 70 -26.31 -5.01 -3.77
N GLY A 71 -26.70 -3.76 -3.57
CA GLY A 71 -27.76 -3.35 -2.64
C GLY A 71 -27.64 -1.87 -2.28
N SER A 72 -28.31 -1.49 -1.19
CA SER A 72 -28.18 -0.18 -0.57
C SER A 72 -27.58 -0.31 0.84
N CYS A 73 -27.05 0.79 1.36
CA CYS A 73 -26.64 0.91 2.76
C CYS A 73 -27.64 1.78 3.53
N ASP A 74 -27.90 1.41 4.78
CA ASP A 74 -28.84 2.13 5.66
C ASP A 74 -28.26 3.44 6.22
N LEU A 75 -26.93 3.53 6.26
CA LEU A 75 -26.15 4.70 6.66
C LEU A 75 -25.40 5.30 5.47
N TYR A 76 -24.97 6.57 5.57
CA TYR A 76 -24.17 7.19 4.52
C TYR A 76 -22.71 6.70 4.58
N PRO A 77 -22.22 5.95 3.56
CA PRO A 77 -20.90 5.33 3.62
C PRO A 77 -19.76 6.36 3.65
N GLN A 78 -18.97 6.39 4.72
CA GLN A 78 -17.78 7.24 4.84
C GLN A 78 -16.49 6.43 4.66
N SER A 79 -16.50 5.16 5.03
CA SER A 79 -15.47 4.17 4.73
C SER A 79 -16.07 2.82 4.38
N LEU A 80 -15.37 2.05 3.55
CA LEU A 80 -15.76 0.72 3.12
C LEU A 80 -14.50 -0.13 2.99
N LYS A 81 -14.45 -1.27 3.69
CA LYS A 81 -13.29 -2.18 3.66
C LYS A 81 -13.72 -3.64 3.69
N HIS A 82 -13.18 -4.45 2.78
CA HIS A 82 -13.20 -5.89 2.92
C HIS A 82 -12.44 -6.31 4.17
N ASN A 83 -12.87 -7.40 4.78
CA ASN A 83 -12.04 -8.10 5.76
C ASN A 83 -10.90 -8.86 5.03
N PRO A 84 -9.85 -9.32 5.74
CA PRO A 84 -8.66 -9.89 5.10
C PRO A 84 -8.93 -11.09 4.17
N ASN A 85 -9.94 -11.90 4.46
CA ASN A 85 -10.30 -13.06 3.63
C ASN A 85 -11.37 -12.76 2.56
N GLY A 86 -11.81 -11.51 2.42
CA GLY A 86 -12.79 -11.07 1.42
C GLY A 86 -14.24 -11.54 1.65
N ARG A 87 -14.54 -12.28 2.72
CA ARG A 87 -15.90 -12.82 2.97
C ARG A 87 -16.89 -11.76 3.46
N PHE A 88 -16.39 -10.74 4.16
CA PHE A 88 -17.18 -9.68 4.75
C PHE A 88 -16.69 -8.32 4.28
N VAL A 89 -17.62 -7.36 4.25
CA VAL A 89 -17.31 -5.95 4.01
C VAL A 89 -17.92 -5.16 5.15
N VAL A 90 -17.15 -4.26 5.74
CA VAL A 90 -17.68 -3.28 6.68
C VAL A 90 -17.95 -1.98 5.94
N VAL A 91 -19.06 -1.34 6.28
CA VAL A 91 -19.36 0.04 5.95
C VAL A 91 -19.45 0.81 7.25
N CYS A 92 -18.76 1.94 7.35
CA CYS A 92 -18.81 2.81 8.52
C CYS A 92 -19.14 4.24 8.07
N GLY A 93 -20.01 4.90 8.84
CA GLY A 93 -20.51 6.24 8.57
C GLY A 93 -21.59 6.62 9.58
N ASP A 94 -21.85 7.92 9.71
CA ASP A 94 -22.88 8.48 10.60
C ASP A 94 -22.78 8.04 12.07
N GLY A 95 -21.57 7.70 12.53
CA GLY A 95 -21.32 7.23 13.90
C GLY A 95 -21.67 5.75 14.14
N GLU A 96 -21.94 5.00 13.07
CA GLU A 96 -22.27 3.59 13.09
C GLU A 96 -21.38 2.78 12.13
N TYR A 97 -21.39 1.46 12.32
CA TYR A 97 -20.83 0.50 11.37
C TYR A 97 -21.80 -0.65 11.14
N ILE A 98 -21.76 -1.21 9.93
CA ILE A 98 -22.49 -2.42 9.57
C ILE A 98 -21.55 -3.35 8.80
N ILE A 99 -21.52 -4.62 9.21
CA ILE A 99 -20.77 -5.69 8.54
C ILE A 99 -21.74 -6.48 7.67
N TYR A 100 -21.48 -6.52 6.37
CA TYR A 100 -22.22 -7.28 5.38
C TYR A 100 -21.42 -8.48 4.89
N THR A 101 -22.12 -9.49 4.39
CA THR A 101 -21.50 -10.54 3.55
C THR A 101 -21.14 -9.96 2.19
N ALA A 102 -19.90 -10.15 1.73
CA ALA A 102 -19.43 -9.54 0.48
C ALA A 102 -20.18 -10.07 -0.76
N LEU A 103 -20.66 -11.33 -0.73
CA LEU A 103 -21.31 -11.95 -1.88
C LEU A 103 -22.76 -11.52 -2.07
N ALA A 104 -23.55 -11.46 -0.99
CA ALA A 104 -25.00 -11.31 -1.05
C ALA A 104 -25.52 -10.07 -0.31
N TRP A 105 -24.62 -9.22 0.20
CA TRP A 105 -24.94 -7.98 0.91
C TRP A 105 -25.88 -8.15 2.11
N ARG A 106 -25.78 -9.28 2.81
CA ARG A 106 -26.59 -9.56 4.00
C ARG A 106 -25.90 -9.05 5.25
N ASN A 107 -26.63 -8.27 6.07
CA ASN A 107 -26.17 -7.78 7.38
C ASN A 107 -25.82 -8.97 8.31
N ARG A 108 -24.69 -8.87 9.01
CA ARG A 108 -24.19 -9.86 9.98
C ARG A 108 -23.99 -9.29 11.37
N SER A 109 -23.60 -8.03 11.47
CA SER A 109 -23.34 -7.34 12.73
C SER A 109 -23.38 -5.84 12.48
N PHE A 110 -23.72 -5.07 13.51
CA PHE A 110 -23.77 -3.62 13.47
C PHE A 110 -23.49 -3.06 14.86
N GLY A 111 -23.19 -1.77 14.95
CA GLY A 111 -23.01 -1.07 16.21
C GLY A 111 -22.54 0.36 16.02
N SER A 112 -22.31 1.07 17.12
CA SER A 112 -21.79 2.43 17.11
C SER A 112 -20.27 2.44 16.91
N ALA A 113 -19.79 3.25 15.97
CA ALA A 113 -18.38 3.46 15.72
C ALA A 113 -18.14 4.75 14.93
N LEU A 114 -17.12 5.52 15.34
CA LEU A 114 -16.51 6.57 14.53
C LEU A 114 -15.53 5.96 13.52
N GLU A 115 -14.85 4.89 13.89
CA GLU A 115 -13.91 4.16 13.04
C GLU A 115 -13.95 2.66 13.32
N PHE A 116 -13.61 1.90 12.28
CA PHE A 116 -13.57 0.45 12.30
C PHE A 116 -12.28 -0.03 11.63
N VAL A 117 -11.60 -1.01 12.22
CA VAL A 117 -10.40 -1.64 11.64
C VAL A 117 -10.38 -3.15 11.83
N TRP A 118 -9.88 -3.86 10.82
CA TRP A 118 -9.66 -5.31 10.85
C TRP A 118 -8.24 -5.65 11.36
N SER A 119 -8.09 -6.72 12.12
CA SER A 119 -6.81 -7.42 12.25
C SER A 119 -6.55 -8.29 11.01
N LEU A 120 -5.31 -8.76 10.81
CA LEU A 120 -4.99 -9.69 9.71
C LEU A 120 -5.74 -11.03 9.83
N ASP A 121 -6.09 -11.45 11.05
CA ASP A 121 -6.82 -12.70 11.33
C ASP A 121 -8.35 -12.56 11.24
N GLY A 122 -8.86 -11.35 10.98
CA GLY A 122 -10.29 -11.05 10.88
C GLY A 122 -10.99 -10.81 12.21
N GLU A 123 -10.24 -10.62 13.30
CA GLU A 123 -10.75 -9.88 14.46
C GLU A 123 -10.91 -8.40 14.08
N TYR A 124 -11.60 -7.61 14.90
CA TYR A 124 -11.74 -6.19 14.63
C TYR A 124 -11.83 -5.34 15.88
N ALA A 125 -11.49 -4.06 15.72
CA ALA A 125 -11.68 -3.05 16.72
C ALA A 125 -12.54 -1.92 16.18
N VAL A 126 -13.31 -1.30 17.07
CA VAL A 126 -14.09 -0.10 16.77
C VAL A 126 -13.78 0.99 17.78
N ARG A 127 -13.68 2.22 17.29
CA ARG A 127 -13.56 3.43 18.12
C ARG A 127 -14.95 4.02 18.29
N GLU A 128 -15.58 3.80 19.44
CA GLU A 128 -16.91 4.35 19.74
C GLU A 128 -16.80 5.84 20.12
N SER A 129 -15.70 6.22 20.78
CA SER A 129 -15.34 7.61 21.08
C SER A 129 -13.82 7.75 21.21
N THR A 130 -13.32 8.96 21.40
CA THR A 130 -11.87 9.21 21.62
C THR A 130 -11.30 8.51 22.86
N SER A 131 -12.14 8.06 23.79
CA SER A 131 -11.74 7.40 25.04
C SER A 131 -12.28 5.99 25.18
N ARG A 132 -12.81 5.38 24.11
CA ARG A 132 -13.42 4.05 24.20
C ARG A 132 -13.22 3.26 22.90
N ILE A 133 -12.41 2.21 23.02
CA ILE A 133 -12.13 1.25 21.95
C ILE A 133 -12.70 -0.11 22.35
N LYS A 134 -13.49 -0.74 21.49
CA LYS A 134 -14.00 -2.10 21.71
C LYS A 134 -13.36 -3.07 20.74
N LEU A 135 -12.92 -4.22 21.24
CA LEU A 135 -12.34 -5.31 20.47
C LEU A 135 -13.34 -6.46 20.37
N PHE A 136 -13.43 -7.04 19.19
CA PHE A 136 -14.36 -8.11 18.86
C PHE A 136 -13.64 -9.29 18.22
N SER A 137 -14.15 -10.48 18.50
CA SER A 137 -13.67 -11.71 17.86
C SER A 137 -14.15 -11.79 16.41
N LYS A 138 -13.53 -12.68 15.64
CA LYS A 138 -13.96 -13.05 14.27
C LYS A 138 -15.43 -13.52 14.14
N ASN A 139 -16.07 -13.85 15.26
CA ASN A 139 -17.48 -14.26 15.33
C ASN A 139 -18.42 -13.10 15.69
N PHE A 140 -17.94 -11.86 15.65
CA PHE A 140 -18.70 -10.64 15.97
C PHE A 140 -19.14 -10.53 17.44
N GLN A 141 -18.45 -11.24 18.34
CA GLN A 141 -18.68 -11.14 19.79
C GLN A 141 -17.67 -10.19 20.42
N GLU A 142 -18.14 -9.26 21.25
CA GLU A 142 -17.30 -8.34 22.01
C GLU A 142 -16.41 -9.13 22.97
N LYS A 143 -15.09 -8.93 22.85
CA LYS A 143 -14.08 -9.54 23.73
C LYS A 143 -13.72 -8.61 24.88
N ARG A 144 -13.59 -7.31 24.57
CA ARG A 144 -13.04 -6.32 25.51
C ARG A 144 -13.48 -4.91 25.14
N SER A 145 -13.64 -4.08 26.16
CA SER A 145 -13.77 -2.63 26.04
C SER A 145 -12.62 -1.98 26.80
N VAL A 146 -11.84 -1.16 26.11
CA VAL A 146 -10.62 -0.52 26.61
C VAL A 146 -10.83 0.99 26.62
N ARG A 147 -10.37 1.61 27.72
CA ARG A 147 -10.26 3.06 27.84
C ARG A 147 -8.78 3.43 27.69
N PRO A 148 -8.35 3.98 26.55
CA PRO A 148 -6.97 4.44 26.37
C PRO A 148 -6.60 5.51 27.39
N THR A 149 -5.31 5.62 27.70
CA THR A 149 -4.76 6.64 28.63
C THR A 149 -4.68 8.03 28.00
N PHE A 150 -4.93 8.15 26.70
CA PHE A 150 -4.88 9.37 25.90
C PHE A 150 -6.10 9.48 24.98
N SER A 151 -6.33 10.67 24.40
CA SER A 151 -7.38 10.87 23.38
C SER A 151 -6.95 10.20 22.07
N THR A 152 -7.67 9.14 21.70
CA THR A 152 -7.46 8.42 20.44
C THR A 152 -8.22 9.11 19.32
N GLU A 153 -7.47 9.71 18.40
CA GLU A 153 -8.00 10.41 17.24
C GLU A 153 -8.24 9.45 16.07
N HIS A 154 -7.33 8.49 15.87
CA HIS A 154 -7.43 7.47 14.82
C HIS A 154 -7.05 6.08 15.35
N ILE A 155 -7.66 5.04 14.78
CA ILE A 155 -7.21 3.65 14.95
C ILE A 155 -6.80 3.03 13.61
N TYR A 156 -5.79 2.15 13.65
CA TYR A 156 -5.34 1.38 12.50
C TYR A 156 -5.27 -0.12 12.84
N GLY A 157 -5.65 -0.94 11.88
CA GLY A 157 -5.61 -2.39 11.99
C GLY A 157 -4.34 -2.99 11.37
N GLY A 158 -4.34 -4.32 11.22
CA GLY A 158 -3.20 -5.10 10.72
C GLY A 158 -2.66 -6.06 11.75
N THR A 159 -1.34 -6.29 11.76
CA THR A 159 -0.68 -7.24 12.68
C THR A 159 -0.94 -6.89 14.14
N LEU A 160 -0.90 -5.58 14.44
CA LEU A 160 -1.17 -5.01 15.75
C LEU A 160 -2.29 -3.99 15.64
N LEU A 161 -3.00 -3.77 16.74
CA LEU A 161 -3.94 -2.66 16.84
C LEU A 161 -3.14 -1.39 17.15
N ALA A 162 -3.23 -0.38 16.30
CA ALA A 162 -2.59 0.90 16.56
C ALA A 162 -3.63 1.96 16.96
N MET A 163 -3.35 2.69 18.02
CA MET A 163 -4.15 3.83 18.49
C MET A 163 -3.28 5.08 18.37
N CYS A 164 -3.77 6.08 17.64
CA CYS A 164 -3.02 7.27 17.30
C CYS A 164 -3.58 8.50 18.04
N SER A 165 -2.69 9.31 18.59
CA SER A 165 -2.99 10.68 18.99
C SER A 165 -2.54 11.65 17.89
N ASN A 166 -2.40 12.94 18.20
CA ASN A 166 -1.99 13.93 17.19
C ASN A 166 -0.50 13.84 16.82
N ASP A 167 0.33 13.37 17.74
CA ASP A 167 1.79 13.45 17.70
C ASP A 167 2.51 12.12 17.94
N PHE A 168 1.78 11.06 18.32
CA PHE A 168 2.33 9.73 18.52
C PHE A 168 1.34 8.62 18.18
N ILE A 169 1.87 7.42 17.98
CA ILE A 169 1.12 6.18 17.76
C ILE A 169 1.55 5.12 18.75
N CYS A 170 0.58 4.41 19.32
CA CYS A 170 0.80 3.29 20.23
C CYS A 170 0.29 2.00 19.60
N PHE A 171 1.14 0.98 19.53
CA PHE A 171 0.80 -0.36 19.06
C PHE A 171 0.43 -1.26 20.24
N TYR A 172 -0.61 -2.07 20.06
CA TYR A 172 -1.17 -2.98 21.06
C TYR A 172 -1.36 -4.37 20.49
N ASP A 173 -1.22 -5.39 21.35
CA ASP A 173 -1.56 -6.76 20.99
C ASP A 173 -3.09 -6.95 20.89
N TRP A 174 -3.57 -7.76 19.95
CA TRP A 174 -5.00 -7.99 19.76
C TRP A 174 -5.66 -8.85 20.84
N ALA A 175 -4.89 -9.67 21.58
CA ALA A 175 -5.43 -10.65 22.52
C ALA A 175 -5.82 -10.01 23.85
N GLU A 176 -4.91 -9.23 24.43
CA GLU A 176 -5.06 -8.59 25.73
C GLU A 176 -5.01 -7.05 25.65
N CYS A 177 -4.74 -6.47 24.48
CA CYS A 177 -4.61 -5.02 24.33
C CYS A 177 -3.54 -4.44 25.26
N ARG A 178 -2.41 -5.13 25.40
CA ARG A 178 -1.21 -4.64 26.09
C ARG A 178 -0.41 -3.77 25.15
N LEU A 179 0.13 -2.68 25.67
CA LEU A 179 1.02 -1.80 24.92
C LEU A 179 2.27 -2.58 24.50
N ILE A 180 2.60 -2.54 23.22
CA ILE A 180 3.80 -3.12 22.63
C ILE A 180 4.86 -2.05 22.45
N ARG A 181 4.51 -0.93 21.81
CA ARG A 181 5.44 0.18 21.60
C ARG A 181 4.69 1.47 21.35
N ARG A 182 5.20 2.57 21.89
CA ARG A 182 4.86 3.93 21.49
C ARG A 182 5.95 4.49 20.58
N ILE A 183 5.54 5.14 19.49
CA ILE A 183 6.42 5.83 18.54
C ILE A 183 5.92 7.28 18.41
N ASP A 184 6.79 8.24 18.70
CA ASP A 184 6.47 9.66 18.60
C ASP A 184 6.63 10.16 17.16
N VAL A 185 5.58 9.92 16.36
CA VAL A 185 5.47 10.33 14.96
C VAL A 185 4.03 10.71 14.64
N THR A 186 3.84 11.72 13.80
CA THR A 186 2.52 12.10 13.29
C THR A 186 2.08 11.08 12.25
N VAL A 187 0.89 10.49 12.42
CA VAL A 187 0.40 9.44 11.51
C VAL A 187 -0.83 9.92 10.76
N LYS A 188 -0.72 9.86 9.43
CA LYS A 188 -1.84 10.09 8.52
C LYS A 188 -2.44 8.77 8.04
N ASN A 189 -1.60 7.78 7.76
CA ASN A 189 -2.00 6.43 7.39
C ASN A 189 -0.95 5.40 7.84
N LEU A 190 -1.38 4.15 7.94
CA LEU A 190 -0.53 3.04 8.35
C LEU A 190 -0.83 1.81 7.47
N TYR A 191 0.22 1.16 6.97
CA TYR A 191 0.12 0.01 6.07
C TYR A 191 1.01 -1.14 6.55
N TRP A 192 0.40 -2.27 6.88
CA TRP A 192 1.14 -3.50 7.22
C TRP A 192 1.39 -4.33 5.96
N ALA A 193 2.55 -4.96 5.89
CA ALA A 193 2.81 -6.04 4.96
C ALA A 193 2.04 -7.30 5.37
N ASP A 194 1.69 -8.14 4.39
CA ASP A 194 0.95 -9.39 4.63
C ASP A 194 1.73 -10.40 5.50
N SER A 195 3.07 -10.34 5.49
CA SER A 195 3.92 -11.11 6.41
C SER A 195 3.70 -10.71 7.88
N GLY A 196 3.33 -9.44 8.08
CA GLY A 196 3.20 -8.81 9.39
C GLY A 196 4.51 -8.39 10.02
N ASP A 197 5.62 -8.44 9.28
CA ASP A 197 6.96 -8.11 9.77
C ASP A 197 7.41 -6.69 9.37
N LEU A 198 6.75 -6.07 8.39
CA LEU A 198 7.02 -4.71 7.94
C LEU A 198 5.78 -3.83 8.07
N VAL A 199 5.99 -2.58 8.46
CA VAL A 199 4.95 -1.55 8.52
C VAL A 199 5.46 -0.25 7.93
N ALA A 200 4.63 0.39 7.10
CA ALA A 200 4.85 1.75 6.62
C ALA A 200 3.95 2.72 7.39
N ILE A 201 4.56 3.69 8.06
CA ILE A 201 3.88 4.81 8.71
C ILE A 201 3.98 6.01 7.79
N ALA A 202 2.85 6.46 7.24
CA ALA A 202 2.79 7.63 6.38
C ALA A 202 2.40 8.86 7.18
N SER A 203 3.23 9.90 7.12
CA SER A 203 3.03 11.21 7.74
C SER A 203 2.63 12.24 6.68
N ASP A 204 2.66 13.53 7.02
CA ASP A 204 2.26 14.59 6.09
C ASP A 204 3.29 14.91 5.00
N ALA A 205 4.57 14.69 5.27
CA ALA A 205 5.68 15.01 4.37
C ALA A 205 6.59 13.82 4.05
N SER A 206 6.60 12.79 4.90
CA SER A 206 7.48 11.63 4.81
C SER A 206 6.70 10.34 5.09
N PHE A 207 7.33 9.20 4.82
CA PHE A 207 6.90 7.92 5.36
C PHE A 207 8.11 7.14 5.89
N TYR A 208 7.83 6.28 6.86
CA TYR A 208 8.81 5.49 7.60
C TYR A 208 8.49 4.01 7.39
N ILE A 209 9.48 3.21 7.00
CA ILE A 209 9.37 1.75 6.95
C ILE A 209 10.07 1.19 8.19
N LEU A 210 9.30 0.46 9.01
CA LEU A 210 9.80 -0.19 10.21
C LEU A 210 9.64 -1.71 10.12
N LYS A 211 10.59 -2.43 10.70
CA LYS A 211 10.52 -3.85 10.94
C LYS A 211 9.96 -4.13 12.33
N TYR A 212 9.03 -5.06 12.43
CA TYR A 212 8.43 -5.54 13.66
C TYR A 212 9.08 -6.84 14.13
N ASN A 213 9.70 -6.81 15.32
CA ASN A 213 10.42 -7.95 15.88
C ASN A 213 9.49 -8.79 16.78
N ARG A 214 8.70 -9.67 16.17
CA ARG A 214 7.70 -10.50 16.87
C ARG A 214 8.30 -11.39 17.96
N ASP A 215 9.49 -11.93 17.75
CA ASP A 215 10.16 -12.82 18.72
C ASP A 215 10.59 -12.07 19.99
N VAL A 216 11.06 -10.83 19.83
CA VAL A 216 11.44 -9.95 20.93
C VAL A 216 10.22 -9.62 21.79
N VAL A 217 9.12 -9.23 21.15
CA VAL A 217 7.85 -8.94 21.84
C VAL A 217 7.31 -10.17 22.54
N SER A 218 7.30 -11.33 21.88
CA SER A 218 6.81 -12.58 22.47
C SER A 218 7.62 -12.98 23.71
N SER A 219 8.95 -12.88 23.63
CA SER A 219 9.86 -13.13 24.76
C SER A 219 9.60 -12.15 25.92
N TYR A 220 9.40 -10.87 25.60
CA TYR A 220 9.12 -9.85 26.60
C TYR A 220 7.78 -10.09 27.32
N LEU A 221 6.71 -10.36 26.56
CA LEU A 221 5.38 -10.63 27.11
C LEU A 221 5.37 -11.89 27.99
N TYR A 222 6.14 -12.92 27.62
CA TYR A 222 6.28 -14.14 28.43
C TYR A 222 7.09 -13.91 29.72
N SER A 223 8.04 -12.96 29.70
CA SER A 223 8.86 -12.63 30.87
C SER A 223 8.06 -12.00 32.01
N GLY A 224 6.84 -11.51 31.74
CA GLY A 224 5.95 -10.89 32.74
C GLY A 224 6.46 -9.58 33.33
N ARG A 225 7.51 -8.98 32.75
CA ARG A 225 8.02 -7.67 33.17
C ARG A 225 6.94 -6.60 32.99
N PRO A 226 6.82 -5.64 33.92
CA PRO A 226 5.90 -4.53 33.73
C PRO A 226 6.27 -3.78 32.45
N VAL A 227 5.29 -3.58 31.58
CA VAL A 227 5.44 -2.73 30.40
C VAL A 227 5.51 -1.28 30.91
N ASP A 228 6.59 -0.58 30.59
CA ASP A 228 6.71 0.85 30.89
C ASP A 228 5.76 1.67 29.99
N GLU A 229 5.77 2.99 30.12
CA GLU A 229 4.89 3.86 29.33
C GLU A 229 5.23 3.89 27.82
N GLN A 230 6.39 3.37 27.42
CA GLN A 230 6.86 3.37 26.04
C GLN A 230 6.78 2.00 25.36
N GLY A 231 6.58 0.92 26.10
CA GLY A 231 6.59 -0.43 25.55
C GLY A 231 8.00 -1.01 25.38
N VAL A 232 8.07 -2.09 24.63
CA VAL A 232 9.31 -2.82 24.31
C VAL A 232 10.08 -2.05 23.25
N GLU A 233 11.19 -1.40 23.64
CA GLU A 233 11.99 -0.55 22.75
C GLU A 233 12.40 -1.24 21.44
N ASP A 234 12.90 -2.47 21.54
CA ASP A 234 13.37 -3.28 20.42
C ASP A 234 12.24 -3.95 19.60
N ALA A 235 10.98 -3.65 19.89
CA ALA A 235 9.84 -4.18 19.14
C ALA A 235 9.83 -3.70 17.69
N PHE A 236 10.33 -2.48 17.45
CA PHE A 236 10.38 -1.88 16.12
C PHE A 236 11.78 -1.37 15.80
N GLU A 237 12.23 -1.65 14.59
CA GLU A 237 13.48 -1.13 14.03
C GLU A 237 13.15 -0.26 12.82
N LEU A 238 13.61 1.00 12.83
CA LEU A 238 13.47 1.88 11.67
C LEU A 238 14.45 1.42 10.58
N LEU A 239 13.93 0.96 9.45
CA LEU A 239 14.75 0.55 8.32
C LEU A 239 15.04 1.74 7.41
N HIS A 240 14.00 2.48 7.00
CA HIS A 240 14.11 3.54 6.01
C HIS A 240 13.16 4.71 6.29
N GLU A 241 13.62 5.90 5.94
CA GLU A 241 12.82 7.13 5.90
C GLU A 241 12.88 7.72 4.49
N THR A 242 11.71 8.06 3.95
CA THR A 242 11.58 8.66 2.62
C THR A 242 10.80 9.95 2.73
N ASN A 243 11.37 11.05 2.22
CA ASN A 243 10.77 12.39 2.20
C ASN A 243 9.76 12.57 1.06
N GLU A 244 8.77 11.69 0.97
CA GLU A 244 7.64 11.80 0.06
C GLU A 244 6.31 11.68 0.78
N ARG A 245 5.34 12.51 0.36
CA ARG A 245 3.97 12.43 0.85
C ARG A 245 3.20 11.30 0.19
N VAL A 246 2.93 10.24 0.93
CA VAL A 246 2.07 9.13 0.51
C VAL A 246 0.60 9.56 0.48
N ARG A 247 -0.09 9.25 -0.62
CA ARG A 247 -1.53 9.43 -0.76
C ARG A 247 -2.28 8.15 -0.41
N THR A 248 -1.93 7.06 -1.09
CA THR A 248 -2.33 5.70 -0.76
C THR A 248 -1.14 4.77 -0.93
N GLY A 249 -1.14 3.64 -0.23
CA GLY A 249 -0.09 2.64 -0.30
C GLY A 249 -0.64 1.24 -0.06
N LEU A 250 0.12 0.24 -0.49
CA LEU A 250 -0.09 -1.17 -0.20
C LEU A 250 1.25 -1.92 -0.27
N TRP A 251 1.30 -3.10 0.32
CA TRP A 251 2.47 -3.97 0.25
C TRP A 251 2.25 -5.09 -0.75
N VAL A 252 3.32 -5.48 -1.46
CA VAL A 252 3.40 -6.72 -2.24
C VAL A 252 4.70 -7.41 -1.85
N GLY A 253 4.60 -8.42 -1.00
CA GLY A 253 5.77 -8.95 -0.30
C GLY A 253 6.45 -7.85 0.52
N ASP A 254 7.75 -7.63 0.28
CA ASP A 254 8.55 -6.60 0.95
C ASP A 254 8.62 -5.28 0.16
N CYS A 255 7.82 -5.15 -0.89
CA CYS A 255 7.77 -3.98 -1.74
C CYS A 255 6.59 -3.07 -1.34
N PHE A 256 6.91 -1.88 -0.87
CA PHE A 256 5.89 -0.89 -0.54
C PHE A 256 5.54 -0.05 -1.78
N ILE A 257 4.36 -0.29 -2.33
CA ILE A 257 3.85 0.42 -3.51
C ILE A 257 2.97 1.55 -3.02
N TYR A 258 3.20 2.75 -3.55
CA TYR A 258 2.45 3.92 -3.15
C TYR A 258 2.31 4.91 -4.30
N ASN A 259 1.33 5.80 -4.19
CA ASN A 259 1.29 6.98 -5.02
C ASN A 259 1.42 8.25 -4.19
N ASN A 260 2.00 9.29 -4.78
CA ASN A 260 2.31 10.53 -4.07
C ASN A 260 1.44 11.72 -4.53
N SER A 261 1.63 12.87 -3.90
CA SER A 261 0.91 14.11 -4.24
C SER A 261 1.24 14.64 -5.64
N SER A 262 2.38 14.23 -6.23
CA SER A 262 2.84 14.59 -7.57
C SER A 262 2.34 13.62 -8.65
N TRP A 263 1.37 12.77 -8.32
CA TRP A 263 0.73 11.81 -9.22
C TRP A 263 1.72 10.80 -9.81
N ARG A 264 2.75 10.44 -9.06
CA ARG A 264 3.64 9.32 -9.42
C ARG A 264 3.18 8.07 -8.70
N LEU A 265 3.12 6.97 -9.43
CA LEU A 265 2.99 5.63 -8.88
C LEU A 265 4.41 5.07 -8.71
N ASN A 266 4.82 4.89 -7.46
CA ASN A 266 6.16 4.51 -7.04
C ASN A 266 6.12 3.17 -6.32
N TYR A 267 7.25 2.47 -6.31
CA TYR A 267 7.51 1.44 -5.31
C TYR A 267 8.79 1.73 -4.55
N CYS A 268 8.85 1.25 -3.30
CA CYS A 268 10.01 1.33 -2.43
C CYS A 268 10.44 -0.09 -2.03
N VAL A 269 11.68 -0.45 -2.32
CA VAL A 269 12.31 -1.72 -1.92
C VAL A 269 13.65 -1.39 -1.28
N GLY A 270 13.85 -1.77 -0.02
CA GLY A 270 15.12 -1.51 0.69
C GLY A 270 15.52 -0.02 0.73
N GLY A 271 14.54 0.88 0.82
CA GLY A 271 14.75 2.33 0.87
C GLY A 271 14.93 3.00 -0.51
N GLU A 272 15.06 2.22 -1.57
CA GLU A 272 15.17 2.75 -2.93
C GLU A 272 13.78 2.96 -3.53
N VAL A 273 13.49 4.21 -3.89
CA VAL A 273 12.25 4.58 -4.55
C VAL A 273 12.45 4.56 -6.06
N THR A 274 11.62 3.77 -6.76
CA THR A 274 11.55 3.78 -8.22
C THR A 274 10.16 4.25 -8.66
N THR A 275 10.10 5.20 -9.59
CA THR A 275 8.84 5.60 -10.24
C THR A 275 8.49 4.61 -11.34
N MET A 276 7.32 3.98 -11.24
CA MET A 276 6.79 3.11 -12.29
C MET A 276 6.10 3.93 -13.37
N TYR A 277 5.18 4.81 -12.96
CA TYR A 277 4.31 5.52 -13.88
C TYR A 277 4.00 6.94 -13.39
N HIS A 278 3.87 7.86 -14.34
CA HIS A 278 3.29 9.18 -14.12
C HIS A 278 1.80 9.12 -14.44
N LEU A 279 0.96 9.33 -13.43
CA LEU A 279 -0.48 9.32 -13.55
C LEU A 279 -0.95 10.68 -14.09
N ASP A 280 -1.98 10.65 -14.93
CA ASP A 280 -2.60 11.82 -15.53
C ASP A 280 -3.61 12.52 -14.59
N ARG A 281 -4.08 11.81 -13.57
CA ARG A 281 -5.06 12.29 -12.59
C ARG A 281 -4.88 11.69 -11.19
N PRO A 282 -5.53 12.28 -10.16
CA PRO A 282 -5.59 11.69 -8.83
C PRO A 282 -6.20 10.29 -8.81
N MET A 283 -5.38 9.30 -8.48
CA MET A 283 -5.77 7.90 -8.32
C MET A 283 -5.57 7.42 -6.87
N TYR A 284 -6.22 6.32 -6.52
CA TYR A 284 -6.14 5.67 -5.21
C TYR A 284 -5.90 4.17 -5.41
N LEU A 285 -4.93 3.60 -4.70
CA LEU A 285 -4.59 2.18 -4.78
C LEU A 285 -5.73 1.30 -4.24
N LEU A 286 -6.12 0.29 -5.01
CA LEU A 286 -7.13 -0.70 -4.62
C LEU A 286 -6.50 -2.00 -4.10
N GLY A 287 -5.54 -2.54 -4.84
CA GLY A 287 -5.00 -3.88 -4.59
C GLY A 287 -4.05 -4.34 -5.69
N TYR A 288 -3.36 -5.45 -5.45
CA TYR A 288 -2.51 -6.13 -6.42
C TYR A 288 -3.07 -7.53 -6.71
N LEU A 289 -3.11 -7.93 -7.98
CA LEU A 289 -3.46 -9.30 -8.38
C LEU A 289 -2.24 -10.01 -8.93
N ALA A 290 -1.67 -10.92 -8.13
CA ALA A 290 -0.53 -11.75 -8.53
C ALA A 290 -0.81 -12.56 -9.81
N SER A 291 -2.04 -13.07 -9.98
CA SER A 291 -2.42 -13.84 -11.17
C SER A 291 -2.32 -13.06 -12.48
N GLN A 292 -2.30 -11.73 -12.42
CA GLN A 292 -2.18 -10.84 -13.59
C GLN A 292 -0.92 -9.95 -13.51
N SER A 293 -0.12 -10.07 -12.44
CA SER A 293 1.03 -9.21 -12.15
C SER A 293 0.70 -7.71 -12.29
N ARG A 294 -0.45 -7.28 -11.76
CA ARG A 294 -0.96 -5.90 -11.93
C ARG A 294 -1.43 -5.27 -10.64
N VAL A 295 -1.10 -4.00 -10.48
CA VAL A 295 -1.64 -3.11 -9.45
C VAL A 295 -2.84 -2.37 -10.01
N TYR A 296 -3.93 -2.34 -9.25
CA TYR A 296 -5.16 -1.67 -9.61
C TYR A 296 -5.35 -0.39 -8.83
N LEU A 297 -5.77 0.65 -9.54
CA LEU A 297 -6.08 1.95 -8.98
C LEU A 297 -7.49 2.38 -9.40
N ILE A 298 -8.10 3.25 -8.59
CA ILE A 298 -9.41 3.85 -8.85
C ILE A 298 -9.35 5.38 -8.76
N ASP A 299 -10.08 6.08 -9.62
CA ASP A 299 -10.29 7.53 -9.48
C ASP A 299 -11.60 7.86 -8.75
N LYS A 300 -11.83 9.16 -8.52
CA LYS A 300 -13.05 9.67 -7.87
C LYS A 300 -14.32 9.45 -8.71
N GLU A 301 -14.18 9.13 -10.00
CA GLU A 301 -15.27 8.76 -10.92
C GLU A 301 -15.54 7.25 -10.96
N PHE A 302 -14.88 6.46 -10.10
CA PHE A 302 -14.94 4.99 -10.06
C PHE A 302 -14.41 4.31 -11.33
N THR A 303 -13.50 4.98 -12.05
CA THR A 303 -12.76 4.39 -13.16
C THR A 303 -11.61 3.57 -12.60
N VAL A 304 -11.57 2.28 -12.94
CA VAL A 304 -10.49 1.37 -12.54
C VAL A 304 -9.45 1.29 -13.65
N MET A 305 -8.18 1.44 -13.29
CA MET A 305 -7.03 1.31 -14.18
C MET A 305 -6.04 0.32 -13.61
N GLY A 306 -5.38 -0.45 -14.48
CA GLY A 306 -4.38 -1.44 -14.12
C GLY A 306 -3.00 -1.01 -14.63
N PHE A 307 -1.97 -1.28 -13.84
CA PHE A 307 -0.58 -1.06 -14.21
C PHE A 307 0.21 -2.34 -13.94
N THR A 308 1.03 -2.73 -14.91
CA THR A 308 1.86 -3.91 -14.81
C THR A 308 2.96 -3.69 -13.79
N LEU A 309 3.13 -4.68 -12.95
CA LEU A 309 4.17 -4.73 -11.94
C LEU A 309 4.74 -6.15 -11.91
N HIS A 310 5.87 -6.31 -12.58
CA HIS A 310 6.55 -7.59 -12.66
C HIS A 310 7.14 -7.97 -11.30
N LEU A 311 6.57 -9.01 -10.69
CA LEU A 311 7.03 -9.51 -9.40
C LEU A 311 8.48 -10.00 -9.48
N SER A 312 8.90 -10.57 -10.61
CA SER A 312 10.29 -11.02 -10.84
C SER A 312 11.29 -9.86 -10.73
N LEU A 313 10.95 -8.66 -11.23
CA LEU A 313 11.80 -7.47 -11.09
C LEU A 313 11.93 -7.05 -9.62
N ILE A 314 10.83 -7.05 -8.88
CA ILE A 314 10.82 -6.72 -7.45
C ILE A 314 11.60 -7.75 -6.64
N GLU A 315 11.37 -9.04 -6.91
CA GLU A 315 12.02 -10.16 -6.24
C GLU A 315 13.53 -10.12 -6.47
N PHE A 316 13.96 -9.89 -7.71
CA PHE A 316 15.37 -9.69 -8.04
C PHE A 316 16.00 -8.55 -7.23
N LYS A 317 15.39 -7.35 -7.25
CA LYS A 317 15.87 -6.21 -6.47
C LYS A 317 15.93 -6.54 -4.98
N THR A 318 14.91 -7.21 -4.45
CA THR A 318 14.85 -7.61 -3.05
C THR A 318 15.96 -8.60 -2.68
N LEU A 319 16.25 -9.60 -3.52
CA LEU A 319 17.30 -10.58 -3.30
C LEU A 319 18.69 -9.94 -3.34
N VAL A 320 18.95 -9.07 -4.31
CA VAL A 320 20.19 -8.29 -4.38
C VAL A 320 20.37 -7.43 -3.13
N MET A 321 19.31 -6.76 -2.66
CA MET A 321 19.34 -5.96 -1.44
C MET A 321 19.60 -6.77 -0.17
N ARG A 322 19.21 -8.06 -0.16
CA ARG A 322 19.50 -9.00 0.92
C ARG A 322 20.90 -9.63 0.82
N GLY A 323 21.64 -9.36 -0.26
CA GLY A 323 22.94 -9.97 -0.54
C GLY A 323 22.87 -11.41 -1.08
N ASP A 324 21.68 -11.89 -1.44
CA ASP A 324 21.42 -13.26 -1.87
C ASP A 324 21.55 -13.37 -3.41
N LEU A 325 22.75 -13.10 -3.93
CA LEU A 325 23.01 -12.96 -5.38
C LEU A 325 22.78 -14.26 -6.17
N GLU A 326 23.03 -15.41 -5.56
CA GLU A 326 22.79 -16.72 -6.20
C GLU A 326 21.33 -16.88 -6.62
N LYS A 327 20.40 -16.59 -5.70
CA LYS A 327 18.96 -16.63 -5.98
C LYS A 327 18.54 -15.51 -6.92
N ALA A 328 19.14 -14.32 -6.81
CA ALA A 328 18.84 -13.23 -7.74
C ALA A 328 19.12 -13.66 -9.20
N ASN A 329 20.23 -14.35 -9.43
CA ASN A 329 20.59 -14.87 -10.75
C ASN A 329 19.64 -15.96 -11.28
N GLU A 330 18.96 -16.71 -10.41
CA GLU A 330 17.90 -17.65 -10.81
C GLU A 330 16.63 -16.92 -11.28
N VAL A 331 16.35 -15.74 -10.72
CA VAL A 331 15.16 -14.93 -11.06
C VAL A 331 15.38 -14.06 -12.29
N LEU A 332 16.63 -13.64 -12.55
CA LEU A 332 16.99 -12.75 -13.66
C LEU A 332 16.42 -13.19 -15.04
N PRO A 333 16.45 -14.47 -15.45
CA PRO A 333 15.88 -14.91 -16.73
C PRO A 333 14.36 -14.77 -16.83
N LEU A 334 13.65 -14.66 -15.70
CA LEU A 334 12.21 -14.44 -15.64
C LEU A 334 11.83 -12.97 -15.82
N ILE A 335 12.81 -12.06 -15.84
CA ILE A 335 12.58 -10.63 -16.06
C ILE A 335 12.50 -10.36 -17.57
N PRO A 336 11.45 -9.69 -18.06
CA PRO A 336 11.36 -9.24 -19.45
C PRO A 336 12.59 -8.43 -19.88
N LYS A 337 13.07 -8.66 -21.10
CA LYS A 337 14.28 -7.99 -21.64
C LYS A 337 14.18 -6.46 -21.65
N GLU A 338 12.99 -5.92 -21.83
CA GLU A 338 12.69 -4.48 -21.75
C GLU A 338 13.04 -3.84 -20.40
N HIS A 339 13.19 -4.64 -19.34
CA HIS A 339 13.59 -4.17 -18.02
C HIS A 339 15.06 -4.45 -17.69
N HIS A 340 15.83 -5.10 -18.58
CA HIS A 340 17.22 -5.48 -18.31
C HIS A 340 18.13 -4.26 -18.11
N ASP A 341 17.96 -3.18 -18.88
CA ASP A 341 18.72 -1.94 -18.67
C ASP A 341 18.39 -1.28 -17.32
N SER A 342 17.12 -1.35 -16.87
CA SER A 342 16.74 -0.88 -15.53
C SER A 342 17.38 -1.71 -14.41
N VAL A 343 17.47 -3.03 -14.60
CA VAL A 343 18.19 -3.93 -13.69
C VAL A 343 19.68 -3.58 -13.67
N ALA A 344 20.29 -3.34 -14.84
CA ALA A 344 21.69 -2.96 -14.95
C ALA A 344 21.99 -1.63 -14.26
N HIS A 345 21.17 -0.59 -14.43
CA HIS A 345 21.30 0.67 -13.66
C HIS A 345 21.16 0.45 -12.15
N PHE A 346 20.25 -0.41 -11.72
CA PHE A 346 20.12 -0.77 -10.32
C PHE A 346 21.40 -1.43 -9.79
N LEU A 347 21.97 -2.40 -10.49
CA LEU A 347 23.23 -3.06 -10.13
C LEU A 347 24.42 -2.08 -10.12
N GLU A 348 24.53 -1.22 -11.12
CA GLU A 348 25.55 -0.18 -11.22
C GLU A 348 25.50 0.76 -10.00
N SER A 349 24.30 1.21 -9.61
CA SER A 349 24.12 2.09 -8.45
C SER A 349 24.57 1.46 -7.12
N ARG A 350 24.69 0.13 -7.08
CA ARG A 350 25.19 -0.66 -5.94
C ARG A 350 26.69 -0.99 -6.06
N GLY A 351 27.37 -0.48 -7.08
CA GLY A 351 28.78 -0.75 -7.35
C GLY A 351 29.02 -2.11 -8.02
N MET A 352 27.98 -2.83 -8.42
CA MET A 352 28.07 -4.13 -9.11
C MET A 352 28.19 -3.92 -10.62
N VAL A 353 29.23 -3.19 -11.04
CA VAL A 353 29.41 -2.73 -12.42
C VAL A 353 29.66 -3.91 -13.37
N GLU A 354 30.31 -4.98 -12.92
CA GLU A 354 30.51 -6.19 -13.73
C GLU A 354 29.19 -6.89 -14.06
N ASP A 355 28.36 -7.13 -13.05
CA ASP A 355 27.03 -7.74 -13.24
C ASP A 355 26.12 -6.82 -14.07
N ALA A 356 26.20 -5.49 -13.86
CA ALA A 356 25.47 -4.52 -14.67
C ALA A 356 25.82 -4.63 -16.16
N LEU A 357 27.10 -4.79 -16.51
CA LEU A 357 27.55 -4.95 -17.89
C LEU A 357 27.04 -6.25 -18.54
N GLU A 358 26.90 -7.32 -17.76
CA GLU A 358 26.37 -8.59 -18.26
C GLU A 358 24.87 -8.50 -18.59
N VAL A 359 24.11 -7.78 -17.76
CA VAL A 359 22.66 -7.62 -17.90
C VAL A 359 22.26 -6.55 -18.92
N ALA A 360 23.02 -5.45 -19.02
CA ALA A 360 22.68 -4.33 -19.89
C ALA A 360 22.48 -4.78 -21.34
N THR A 361 21.42 -4.32 -21.98
CA THR A 361 21.08 -4.63 -23.38
C THR A 361 21.36 -3.48 -24.33
N ASP A 362 21.31 -2.24 -23.83
CA ASP A 362 21.57 -1.06 -24.63
C ASP A 362 23.08 -0.94 -24.99
N PRO A 363 23.44 -0.82 -26.29
CA PRO A 363 24.84 -0.77 -26.71
C PRO A 363 25.63 0.43 -26.18
N ASP A 364 24.98 1.60 -26.07
CA ASP A 364 25.63 2.84 -25.62
C ASP A 364 25.90 2.76 -24.11
N TYR A 365 24.92 2.31 -23.33
CA TYR A 365 25.08 2.08 -21.89
C TYR A 365 26.10 0.97 -21.60
N ARG A 366 26.06 -0.15 -22.34
CA ARG A 366 27.11 -1.19 -22.25
C ARG A 366 28.50 -0.64 -22.56
N PHE A 367 28.62 0.30 -23.50
CA PHE A 367 29.90 0.95 -23.80
C PHE A 367 30.40 1.76 -22.59
N GLU A 368 29.54 2.58 -21.98
CA GLU A 368 29.89 3.36 -20.79
C GLU A 368 30.37 2.46 -19.64
N LEU A 369 29.63 1.39 -19.33
CA LEU A 369 30.00 0.40 -18.32
C LEU A 369 31.34 -0.29 -18.65
N ALA A 370 31.56 -0.66 -19.91
CA ALA A 370 32.80 -1.30 -20.34
C ALA A 370 34.02 -0.35 -20.21
N ILE A 371 33.84 0.95 -20.47
CA ILE A 371 34.86 1.97 -20.25
C ILE A 371 35.16 2.13 -18.76
N GLN A 372 34.13 2.17 -17.91
CA GLN A 372 34.29 2.26 -16.46
C GLN A 372 35.08 1.07 -15.89
N LEU A 373 34.89 -0.13 -16.44
CA LEU A 373 35.62 -1.35 -16.06
C LEU A 373 36.99 -1.50 -16.75
N GLY A 374 37.36 -0.61 -17.67
CA GLY A 374 38.59 -0.72 -18.46
C GLY A 374 38.60 -1.87 -19.47
N ARG A 375 37.44 -2.45 -19.81
CA ARG A 375 37.29 -3.57 -20.75
C ARG A 375 37.23 -3.06 -22.20
N LEU A 376 38.36 -2.56 -22.70
CA LEU A 376 38.47 -1.89 -24.01
C LEU A 376 38.01 -2.76 -25.20
N GLU A 377 38.21 -4.08 -25.13
CA GLU A 377 37.75 -5.00 -26.19
C GLU A 377 36.22 -5.07 -26.27
N VAL A 378 35.54 -5.07 -25.11
CA VAL A 378 34.07 -5.05 -25.05
C VAL A 378 33.54 -3.71 -25.55
N ALA A 379 34.16 -2.61 -25.12
CA ALA A 379 33.82 -1.26 -25.57
C ALA A 379 33.93 -1.11 -27.10
N LYS A 380 34.98 -1.67 -27.70
CA LYS A 380 35.17 -1.67 -29.16
C LYS A 380 34.07 -2.44 -29.90
N VAL A 381 33.62 -3.56 -29.35
CA VAL A 381 32.51 -4.35 -29.93
C VAL A 381 31.21 -3.55 -29.89
N CYS A 382 30.89 -2.88 -28.77
CA CYS A 382 29.69 -2.03 -28.67
C CYS A 382 29.65 -0.93 -29.75
N LEU A 383 30.77 -0.24 -29.99
CA LEU A 383 30.88 0.80 -31.02
C LEU A 383 30.60 0.28 -32.44
N SER A 384 31.06 -0.94 -32.75
CA SER A 384 30.84 -1.54 -34.07
C SER A 384 29.35 -1.84 -34.34
N HIS A 385 28.59 -2.21 -33.31
CA HIS A 385 27.15 -2.44 -33.41
C HIS A 385 26.34 -1.14 -33.52
N GLY A 386 26.75 -0.07 -32.82
CA GLY A 386 26.11 1.26 -32.93
C GLY A 386 26.21 1.87 -34.34
N THR A 387 27.34 1.66 -35.03
CA THR A 387 27.51 2.16 -36.41
C THR A 387 26.70 1.41 -37.48
N ALA A 388 26.31 0.16 -37.24
CA ALA A 388 25.50 -0.62 -38.19
C ALA A 388 24.02 -0.24 -38.16
N GLY A 389 23.50 0.24 -37.02
CA GLY A 389 22.10 0.68 -36.86
C GLY A 389 21.80 2.03 -37.53
N GLN A 390 22.77 2.93 -37.62
CA GLN A 390 22.63 4.24 -38.29
C GLN A 390 22.76 4.18 -39.82
N ALA A 391 23.23 3.06 -40.38
CA ALA A 391 23.40 2.91 -41.82
C ALA A 391 22.10 2.47 -42.57
N TYR A 392 21.01 2.23 -41.84
CA TYR A 392 19.72 1.77 -42.40
C TYR A 392 18.51 2.64 -42.02
N SER A 393 18.72 3.86 -41.51
CA SER A 393 17.66 4.87 -41.29
C SER A 393 17.65 5.93 -42.37
#